data_AF-A0A7W1K552-F1
#
_entry.id   AF-A0A7W1K552-F1
#
_cell.length_a   1.000
_cell.length_b   1.000
_cell.length_c   1.000
_cell.angle_alpha   90.00
_cell.angle_beta   90.00
_cell.angle_gamma   90.00
#
_symmetry.space_group_name_H-M   'P 1'
#
loop_
_entity.id
_entity.type
_entity.pdbx_description
1 polymer ?
#
loop_
_entity_poly.entity_id
_entity_poly.type
_entity_poly.pdbx_seq_one_letter_code
_entity_poly.pdbx_strand_id
1 'polypeptide(L)'
;MLTKIRDDERGVAMVLALTVTFVVLLLSLYVVRLAIHDVDQSGYDRRRLLSVTASEAGVNDYYAYLSELLRGGEQNTLSTIKCSLQAGVSTGPNTATYDATIQFYNAAGGTVACPPPSGTVPSAVRITSTGLAPSGLPRVMESYSQLAPIYGGTRAALLSGGNTTFSNKLTLNGFDGSDADAYFNGNLSITNNQSFSGSLYVQGSISISNSSLIDGTLWALNGITMNQGVVNGDAYSTTAGISISNPAVIYGDAKAKTTVANTSQVKGGSYPNTDGIANPP
;
A
#
# COMPACT_ATOMS: atom_id res chain seq x y z
N MET A 1 51.55 -65.17 -54.49
CA MET A 1 51.22 -65.89 -53.24
C MET A 1 50.83 -64.86 -52.18
N LEU A 2 49.63 -64.25 -52.29
CA LEU A 2 49.14 -63.22 -51.34
C LEU A 2 47.60 -63.11 -51.30
N THR A 3 46.87 -64.08 -51.85
CA THR A 3 45.40 -64.03 -52.00
C THR A 3 44.63 -64.97 -51.08
N LYS A 4 45.31 -65.81 -50.27
CA LYS A 4 44.66 -66.81 -49.42
C LYS A 4 44.50 -66.42 -47.94
N ILE A 5 44.90 -65.20 -47.56
CA ILE A 5 44.76 -64.67 -46.19
C ILE A 5 43.48 -63.82 -46.02
N ARG A 6 42.83 -63.40 -47.11
CA ARG A 6 41.66 -62.47 -47.06
C ARG A 6 40.31 -63.10 -46.69
N ASP A 7 40.18 -64.42 -46.71
CA ASP A 7 38.87 -65.07 -46.43
C ASP A 7 38.66 -65.43 -44.96
N ASP A 8 39.72 -65.52 -44.14
CA ASP A 8 39.62 -65.79 -42.69
C ASP A 8 39.26 -64.56 -41.84
N GLU A 9 39.45 -63.34 -42.36
CA GLU A 9 39.11 -62.10 -41.62
C GLU A 9 37.61 -61.79 -41.62
N ARG A 10 36.82 -62.43 -42.50
CA ARG A 10 35.36 -62.17 -42.64
C ARG A 10 34.57 -62.58 -41.41
N GLY A 11 34.94 -63.69 -40.76
CA GLY A 11 34.31 -64.14 -39.52
C GLY A 11 34.62 -63.20 -38.35
N VAL A 12 35.87 -62.76 -38.22
CA VAL A 12 36.31 -61.81 -37.20
C VAL A 12 35.65 -60.45 -37.40
N ALA A 13 35.52 -59.99 -38.64
CA ALA A 13 34.85 -58.73 -38.96
C ALA A 13 33.35 -58.74 -38.56
N MET A 14 32.65 -59.87 -38.75
CA MET A 14 31.24 -60.00 -38.36
C MET A 14 31.08 -59.99 -36.84
N VAL A 15 31.94 -60.70 -36.11
CA VAL A 15 31.92 -60.72 -34.64
C VAL A 15 32.25 -59.33 -34.09
N LEU A 16 33.26 -58.65 -34.65
CA LEU A 16 33.63 -57.30 -34.23
C LEU A 16 32.48 -56.31 -34.48
N ALA A 17 31.83 -56.38 -35.64
CA ALA A 17 30.65 -55.57 -35.94
C ALA A 17 29.51 -55.80 -34.92
N LEU A 18 29.24 -57.05 -34.53
CA LEU A 18 28.22 -57.38 -33.53
C LEU A 18 28.60 -56.90 -32.12
N THR A 19 29.86 -56.99 -31.74
CA THR A 19 30.32 -56.46 -30.43
C THR A 19 30.20 -54.94 -30.39
N VAL A 20 30.55 -54.24 -31.48
CA VAL A 20 30.43 -52.79 -31.56
C VAL A 20 28.95 -52.37 -31.50
N THR A 21 28.05 -53.03 -32.23
CA THR A 21 26.62 -52.70 -32.18
C THR A 21 26.02 -52.98 -30.80
N PHE A 22 26.44 -54.05 -30.13
CA PHE A 22 26.03 -54.35 -28.75
C PHE A 22 26.49 -53.28 -27.76
N VAL A 23 27.74 -52.82 -27.86
CA VAL A 23 28.27 -51.73 -27.04
C VAL A 23 27.51 -50.43 -27.30
N VAL A 24 27.24 -50.09 -28.56
CA VAL A 24 26.44 -48.90 -28.92
C VAL A 24 25.02 -48.99 -28.35
N LEU A 25 24.39 -50.17 -28.36
CA LEU A 25 23.06 -50.37 -27.79
C LEU A 25 23.07 -50.21 -26.26
N LEU A 26 24.05 -50.77 -25.56
CA LEU A 26 24.20 -50.59 -24.12
C LEU A 26 24.43 -49.12 -23.73
N LEU A 27 25.28 -48.42 -24.48
CA LEU A 27 25.51 -46.99 -24.28
C LEU A 27 24.24 -46.18 -24.53
N SER A 28 23.47 -46.52 -25.56
CA SER A 28 22.20 -45.85 -25.88
C SER A 28 21.17 -46.01 -24.75
N LEU A 29 21.05 -47.22 -24.17
CA LEU A 29 20.18 -47.47 -23.01
C LEU A 29 20.64 -46.70 -21.77
N TYR A 30 21.95 -46.58 -21.55
CA TYR A 30 22.49 -45.81 -20.45
C TYR A 30 22.18 -44.32 -20.58
N VAL A 31 22.33 -43.74 -21.79
CA VAL A 31 21.99 -42.34 -22.07
C VAL A 31 20.50 -42.08 -21.82
N VAL A 32 19.61 -42.98 -22.24
CA VAL A 32 18.16 -42.84 -21.96
C VAL A 32 17.88 -42.87 -20.46
N ARG A 33 18.53 -43.74 -19.70
CA ARG A 33 18.36 -43.78 -18.23
C ARG A 33 18.85 -42.50 -17.56
N LEU A 34 19.98 -41.97 -17.99
CA LEU A 34 20.48 -40.68 -17.50
C LEU A 34 19.49 -39.55 -17.82
N ALA A 35 18.97 -39.52 -19.05
CA ALA A 35 17.97 -38.53 -19.45
C ALA A 35 16.69 -38.61 -18.62
N ILE A 36 16.20 -39.82 -18.30
CA ILE A 36 15.04 -39.99 -17.41
C ILE A 36 15.34 -39.46 -16.01
N HIS A 37 16.52 -39.77 -15.47
CA HIS A 37 16.93 -39.30 -14.15
C HIS A 37 16.98 -37.77 -14.07
N ASP A 38 17.55 -37.11 -15.08
CA ASP A 38 17.63 -35.66 -15.14
C ASP A 38 16.24 -35.01 -15.24
N VAL A 39 15.31 -35.62 -15.99
CA VAL A 39 13.92 -35.16 -16.10
C VAL A 39 13.18 -35.27 -14.77
N ASP A 40 13.35 -36.38 -14.05
CA ASP A 40 12.73 -36.58 -12.74
C ASP A 40 13.28 -35.58 -11.71
N GLN A 41 14.61 -35.40 -11.66
CA GLN A 41 15.24 -34.43 -10.77
C GLN A 41 14.75 -33.00 -11.06
N SER A 42 14.67 -32.62 -12.33
CA SER A 42 14.09 -31.34 -12.76
C SER A 42 12.63 -31.18 -12.33
N GLY A 43 11.84 -32.26 -12.41
CA GLY A 43 10.47 -32.29 -11.92
C GLY A 43 10.35 -32.03 -10.41
N TYR A 44 11.21 -32.65 -9.61
CA TYR A 44 11.27 -32.41 -8.16
C TYR A 44 11.68 -30.98 -7.82
N ASP A 45 12.69 -30.44 -8.51
CA ASP A 45 13.14 -29.07 -8.31
C ASP A 45 12.05 -28.06 -8.67
N ARG A 46 11.33 -28.29 -9.78
CA ARG A 46 10.19 -27.45 -10.17
C ARG A 46 9.07 -27.47 -9.13
N ARG A 47 8.72 -28.63 -8.56
CA ARG A 47 7.69 -28.73 -7.51
C ARG A 47 8.13 -28.06 -6.21
N ARG A 48 9.41 -28.16 -5.87
CA ARG A 48 9.98 -27.47 -4.72
C ARG A 48 9.87 -25.95 -4.89
N LEU A 49 10.27 -25.43 -6.04
CA LEU A 49 10.16 -23.99 -6.35
C LEU A 49 8.70 -23.53 -6.33
N LEU A 50 7.80 -24.31 -6.94
CA LEU A 50 6.36 -23.99 -6.96
C LEU A 50 5.78 -23.89 -5.54
N SER A 51 6.19 -24.78 -4.63
CA SER A 51 5.74 -24.75 -3.22
C SER A 51 6.29 -23.53 -2.48
N VAL A 52 7.54 -23.13 -2.75
CA VAL A 52 8.15 -21.90 -2.21
C VAL A 52 7.42 -20.65 -2.71
N THR A 53 7.18 -20.55 -4.01
CA THR A 53 6.43 -19.43 -4.61
C THR A 53 5.00 -19.35 -4.08
N ALA A 54 4.34 -20.49 -3.85
CA ALA A 54 3.02 -20.51 -3.23
C ALA A 54 3.06 -19.99 -1.79
N SER A 55 4.05 -20.42 -0.99
CA SER A 55 4.20 -19.90 0.38
C SER A 55 4.46 -18.39 0.40
N GLU A 56 5.27 -17.86 -0.52
CA GLU A 56 5.53 -16.43 -0.66
C GLU A 56 4.28 -15.66 -1.07
N ALA A 57 3.51 -16.19 -2.02
CA ALA A 57 2.25 -15.61 -2.46
C ALA A 57 1.25 -15.47 -1.30
N GLY A 58 1.17 -16.47 -0.41
CA GLY A 58 0.31 -16.39 0.77
C GLY A 58 0.73 -15.31 1.78
N VAL A 59 2.04 -15.07 1.95
CA VAL A 59 2.54 -13.95 2.76
C VAL A 59 2.15 -12.61 2.12
N ASN A 60 2.35 -12.48 0.80
CA ASN A 60 2.03 -11.25 0.07
C ASN A 60 0.52 -10.95 0.04
N ASP A 61 -0.32 -11.97 -0.16
CA ASP A 61 -1.77 -11.84 -0.12
C ASP A 61 -2.24 -11.36 1.26
N TYR A 62 -1.64 -11.88 2.33
CA TYR A 62 -1.92 -11.40 3.68
C TYR A 62 -1.50 -9.96 3.92
N TYR A 63 -0.34 -9.54 3.40
CA TYR A 63 0.08 -8.14 3.47
C TYR A 63 -0.90 -7.21 2.72
N ALA A 64 -1.35 -7.62 1.53
CA ALA A 64 -2.36 -6.89 0.79
C ALA A 64 -3.67 -6.79 1.60
N TYR A 65 -4.14 -7.92 2.15
CA TYR A 65 -5.33 -7.96 2.99
C TYR A 65 -5.23 -7.04 4.24
N LEU A 66 -4.09 -7.05 4.93
CA LEU A 66 -3.84 -6.17 6.08
C LEU A 66 -3.83 -4.69 5.68
N SER A 67 -3.31 -4.36 4.48
CA SER A 67 -3.31 -2.98 3.97
C SER A 67 -4.71 -2.49 3.56
N GLU A 68 -5.59 -3.39 3.13
CA GLU A 68 -6.94 -3.05 2.67
C GLU A 68 -7.99 -3.02 3.79
N LEU A 69 -7.71 -3.65 4.94
CA LEU A 69 -8.63 -3.75 6.09
C LEU A 69 -9.18 -2.38 6.54
N LEU A 70 -8.47 -1.28 6.26
CA LEU A 70 -8.83 0.08 6.68
C LEU A 70 -9.53 0.94 5.59
N ARG A 71 -9.70 0.46 4.35
CA ARG A 71 -10.35 1.23 3.26
C ARG A 71 -11.87 1.06 3.17
N GLY A 72 -12.45 0.13 3.92
CA GLY A 72 -13.89 -0.15 3.87
C GLY A 72 -14.66 0.55 4.99
N GLY A 73 -15.48 1.53 4.63
CA GLY A 73 -16.50 2.06 5.53
C GLY A 73 -17.34 0.93 6.14
N GLU A 74 -17.56 1.01 7.45
CA GLU A 74 -18.56 0.30 8.25
C GLU A 74 -18.50 -1.22 8.49
N GLN A 75 -17.58 -2.04 7.95
CA GLN A 75 -17.59 -3.51 8.28
C GLN A 75 -16.28 -4.23 8.60
N ASN A 76 -15.10 -3.64 8.37
CA ASN A 76 -13.82 -4.26 8.72
C ASN A 76 -13.24 -3.64 9.99
N THR A 77 -13.73 -4.10 11.14
CA THR A 77 -13.08 -3.79 12.42
C THR A 77 -12.01 -4.84 12.70
N LEU A 78 -11.06 -4.55 13.58
CA LEU A 78 -10.10 -5.57 14.04
C LEU A 78 -10.78 -6.86 14.51
N SER A 79 -12.01 -6.75 15.03
CA SER A 79 -12.79 -7.90 15.51
C SER A 79 -13.35 -8.82 14.42
N THR A 80 -13.33 -8.38 13.15
CA THR A 80 -13.82 -9.16 11.99
C THR A 80 -12.70 -9.62 11.05
N ILE A 81 -11.44 -9.46 11.45
CA ILE A 81 -10.31 -9.87 10.63
C ILE A 81 -10.30 -11.39 10.39
N LYS A 82 -10.05 -11.80 9.14
CA LYS A 82 -9.77 -13.21 8.82
C LYS A 82 -8.43 -13.59 9.42
N CYS A 83 -8.37 -14.78 10.04
CA CYS A 83 -7.15 -15.33 10.66
C CYS A 83 -6.42 -16.33 9.78
N SER A 84 -7.06 -16.73 8.69
CA SER A 84 -6.50 -17.61 7.67
C SER A 84 -6.96 -17.17 6.29
N LEU A 85 -6.06 -17.24 5.31
CA LEU A 85 -6.33 -17.03 3.89
C LEU A 85 -5.79 -18.22 3.09
N GLN A 86 -6.58 -18.66 2.13
CA GLN A 86 -6.25 -19.80 1.27
C GLN A 86 -6.54 -19.44 -0.17
N ALA A 87 -5.59 -19.69 -1.06
CA ALA A 87 -5.82 -19.58 -2.50
C ALA A 87 -4.88 -20.49 -3.30
N GLY A 88 -5.13 -20.54 -4.61
CA GLY A 88 -4.30 -21.22 -5.59
C GLY A 88 -3.40 -20.24 -6.34
N VAL A 89 -2.16 -20.67 -6.59
CA VAL A 89 -1.20 -19.99 -7.47
C VAL A 89 -0.99 -20.87 -8.70
N SER A 90 -1.42 -20.35 -9.86
CA SER A 90 -1.30 -21.06 -11.14
C SER A 90 -0.24 -20.38 -12.01
N THR A 91 0.83 -21.10 -12.33
CA THR A 91 1.95 -20.60 -13.16
C THR A 91 2.24 -21.52 -14.36
N GLY A 92 1.30 -22.40 -14.74
CA GLY A 92 1.45 -23.36 -15.82
C GLY A 92 0.60 -24.62 -15.61
N PRO A 93 0.96 -25.81 -16.15
CA PRO A 93 0.10 -26.99 -16.11
C PRO A 93 -0.20 -27.54 -14.71
N ASN A 94 0.45 -27.01 -13.67
CA ASN A 94 0.23 -27.36 -12.26
C ASN A 94 -0.18 -26.12 -11.47
N THR A 95 -1.12 -26.31 -10.54
CA THR A 95 -1.57 -25.28 -9.58
C THR A 95 -1.05 -25.65 -8.20
N ALA A 96 -0.30 -24.77 -7.56
CA ALA A 96 0.02 -24.90 -6.14
C ALA A 96 -1.03 -24.17 -5.31
N THR A 97 -1.13 -24.52 -4.03
CA THR A 97 -2.01 -23.85 -3.07
C THR A 97 -1.20 -23.32 -1.91
N TYR A 98 -1.71 -22.31 -1.23
CA TYR A 98 -1.17 -21.86 0.04
C TYR A 98 -2.24 -21.79 1.12
N ASP A 99 -1.79 -21.95 2.35
CA ASP A 99 -2.56 -21.71 3.57
C ASP A 99 -1.78 -20.76 4.47
N ALA A 100 -2.24 -19.52 4.57
CA ALA A 100 -1.59 -18.46 5.32
C ALA A 100 -2.39 -18.14 6.57
N THR A 101 -1.72 -18.11 7.72
CA THR A 101 -2.31 -17.84 9.05
C THR A 101 -1.57 -16.73 9.76
N ILE A 102 -2.23 -16.06 10.72
CA ILE A 102 -1.60 -14.99 11.49
C ILE A 102 -1.67 -15.21 12.99
N GLN A 103 -0.65 -14.68 13.67
CA GLN A 103 -0.60 -14.53 15.12
C GLN A 103 -0.25 -13.09 15.46
N PHE A 104 -1.14 -12.42 16.20
CA PHE A 104 -0.91 -11.07 16.69
C PHE A 104 -0.11 -11.06 17.99
N TYR A 105 0.61 -9.96 18.22
CA TYR A 105 1.36 -9.71 19.44
C TYR A 105 1.09 -8.29 19.96
N ASN A 106 1.08 -8.13 21.28
CA ASN A 106 1.01 -6.83 21.94
C ASN A 106 2.41 -6.19 22.05
N ALA A 107 2.48 -4.94 22.51
CA ALA A 107 3.75 -4.21 22.64
C ALA A 107 4.74 -4.86 23.65
N ALA A 108 4.24 -5.68 24.58
CA ALA A 108 5.05 -6.45 25.52
C ALA A 108 5.50 -7.82 24.96
N GLY A 109 5.17 -8.14 23.70
CA GLY A 109 5.51 -9.42 23.06
C GLY A 109 4.58 -10.60 23.44
N GLY A 110 3.50 -10.35 24.18
CA GLY A 110 2.48 -11.36 24.48
C GLY A 110 1.58 -11.63 23.27
N THR A 111 1.15 -12.88 23.11
CA THR A 111 0.23 -13.28 22.03
C THR A 111 -1.16 -12.68 22.23
N VAL A 112 -1.78 -12.24 21.14
CA VAL A 112 -3.15 -11.74 21.09
C VAL A 112 -3.98 -12.70 20.25
N ALA A 113 -5.19 -13.01 20.69
CA ALA A 113 -6.10 -13.88 19.96
C ALA A 113 -6.43 -13.29 18.57
N CYS A 114 -6.69 -14.15 17.60
CA CYS A 114 -7.21 -13.75 16.30
C CYS A 114 -8.65 -14.27 16.15
N PRO A 115 -9.64 -13.41 15.84
CA PRO A 115 -9.53 -11.95 15.72
C PRO A 115 -9.25 -11.26 17.08
N PRO A 116 -8.56 -10.12 17.10
CA PRO A 116 -8.32 -9.36 18.33
C PRO A 116 -9.64 -8.96 19.04
N PRO A 117 -9.74 -9.16 20.36
CA PRO A 117 -10.87 -8.66 21.15
C PRO A 117 -11.05 -7.14 21.01
N SER A 118 -12.29 -6.66 21.16
CA SER A 118 -12.59 -5.22 21.17
C SER A 118 -11.72 -4.48 22.20
N GLY A 119 -11.11 -3.37 21.78
CA GLY A 119 -10.25 -2.56 22.64
C GLY A 119 -8.79 -3.06 22.78
N THR A 120 -8.44 -4.18 22.16
CA THR A 120 -7.03 -4.61 22.06
C THR A 120 -6.43 -4.18 20.73
N VAL A 121 -5.32 -3.43 20.80
CA VAL A 121 -4.56 -2.98 19.62
C VAL A 121 -3.27 -3.83 19.55
N PRO A 122 -3.11 -4.69 18.53
CA PRO A 122 -1.88 -5.43 18.30
C PRO A 122 -0.78 -4.50 17.82
N SER A 123 0.45 -4.74 18.29
CA SER A 123 1.65 -3.97 17.92
C SER A 123 2.50 -4.67 16.88
N ALA A 124 2.29 -5.97 16.67
CA ALA A 124 3.01 -6.75 15.67
C ALA A 124 2.18 -7.95 15.22
N VAL A 125 2.55 -8.50 14.06
CA VAL A 125 1.94 -9.70 13.47
C VAL A 125 3.01 -10.63 12.94
N ARG A 126 2.85 -11.92 13.22
CA ARG A 126 3.57 -13.00 12.52
C ARG A 126 2.61 -13.65 11.53
N ILE A 127 3.00 -13.64 10.26
CA ILE A 127 2.30 -14.32 9.18
C ILE A 127 3.06 -15.63 8.91
N THR A 128 2.37 -16.76 8.95
CA THR A 128 2.93 -18.09 8.64
C THR A 128 2.15 -18.66 7.46
N SER A 129 2.84 -18.88 6.33
CA SER A 129 2.25 -19.35 5.08
C SER A 129 2.85 -20.68 4.65
N THR A 130 2.00 -21.68 4.42
CA THR A 130 2.40 -23.02 3.95
C THR A 130 1.98 -23.19 2.51
N GLY A 131 2.95 -23.29 1.60
CA GLY A 131 2.75 -23.56 0.18
C GLY A 131 2.91 -25.04 -0.15
N LEU A 132 1.98 -25.57 -0.96
CA LEU A 132 1.93 -26.97 -1.36
C LEU A 132 1.72 -27.10 -2.88
N ALA A 133 2.73 -27.66 -3.56
CA ALA A 133 2.59 -28.12 -4.94
C ALA A 133 1.96 -29.52 -5.01
N PRO A 134 1.26 -29.88 -6.11
CA PRO A 134 0.75 -31.23 -6.32
C PRO A 134 1.89 -32.26 -6.25
N SER A 135 1.74 -33.29 -5.41
CA SER A 135 2.78 -34.31 -5.16
C SER A 135 4.16 -33.76 -4.75
N GLY A 136 4.18 -32.53 -4.21
CA GLY A 136 5.36 -31.89 -3.62
C GLY A 136 5.35 -31.98 -2.10
N LEU A 137 6.45 -31.54 -1.48
CA LEU A 137 6.53 -31.36 -0.03
C LEU A 137 6.09 -29.94 0.35
N PRO A 138 5.38 -29.76 1.48
CA PRO A 138 4.99 -28.45 1.96
C PRO A 138 6.22 -27.60 2.27
N ARG A 139 6.14 -26.30 1.98
CA ARG A 139 7.16 -25.30 2.32
C ARG A 139 6.51 -24.20 3.14
N VAL A 140 7.16 -23.82 4.23
CA VAL A 140 6.63 -22.82 5.17
C VAL A 140 7.50 -21.57 5.06
N MET A 141 6.85 -20.42 4.93
CA MET A 141 7.46 -19.10 5.09
C MET A 141 6.84 -18.39 6.26
N GLU A 142 7.68 -17.66 7.00
CA GLU A 142 7.25 -16.81 8.10
C GLU A 142 7.73 -15.39 7.86
N SER A 143 6.86 -14.43 8.16
CA SER A 143 7.18 -13.02 8.12
C SER A 143 6.70 -12.36 9.41
N TYR A 144 7.55 -11.54 10.01
CA TYR A 144 7.22 -10.78 11.21
C TYR A 144 7.25 -9.30 10.87
N SER A 145 6.15 -8.62 11.14
CA SER A 145 6.01 -7.19 10.86
C SER A 145 5.46 -6.44 12.06
N GLN A 146 5.99 -5.25 12.29
CA GLN A 146 5.45 -4.33 13.28
C GLN A 146 4.22 -3.64 12.68
N LEU A 147 3.16 -3.54 13.48
CA LEU A 147 1.94 -2.83 13.13
C LEU A 147 1.98 -1.47 13.82
N ALA A 148 1.90 -0.42 13.02
CA ALA A 148 1.66 0.93 13.51
C ALA A 148 0.18 1.25 13.24
N PRO A 149 -0.66 1.43 14.27
CA PRO A 149 -2.03 1.84 14.04
C PRO A 149 -2.05 3.23 13.39
N ILE A 150 -2.72 3.34 12.25
CA ILE A 150 -3.05 4.64 11.66
C ILE A 150 -4.37 5.06 12.28
N TYR A 151 -4.31 5.91 13.31
CA TYR A 151 -5.50 6.57 13.84
C TYR A 151 -5.89 7.69 12.88
N GLY A 152 -7.01 7.52 12.19
CA GLY A 152 -7.44 8.41 11.12
C GLY A 152 -6.62 8.20 9.85
N GLY A 153 -7.08 7.30 8.96
CA GLY A 153 -6.73 7.41 7.55
C GLY A 153 -6.97 8.86 7.10
N THR A 154 -6.08 9.41 6.25
CA THR A 154 -5.97 10.84 5.93
C THR A 154 -7.22 11.62 6.32
N ARG A 155 -7.13 12.50 7.34
CA ARG A 155 -8.24 13.36 7.82
C ARG A 155 -8.92 14.17 6.71
N ALA A 156 -8.39 14.11 5.49
CA ALA A 156 -8.96 14.54 4.24
C ALA A 156 -10.34 13.92 3.95
N ALA A 157 -11.40 14.48 4.52
CA ALA A 157 -12.77 14.22 4.12
C ALA A 157 -13.04 14.74 2.69
N LEU A 158 -12.20 15.66 2.18
CA LEU A 158 -12.22 16.08 0.79
C LEU A 158 -10.81 16.26 0.23
N LEU A 159 -10.59 15.73 -0.98
CA LEU A 159 -9.34 15.80 -1.72
C LEU A 159 -9.61 16.35 -3.12
N SER A 160 -8.82 17.32 -3.56
CA SER A 160 -8.84 17.78 -4.95
C SER A 160 -7.43 17.95 -5.51
N GLY A 161 -7.19 17.37 -6.68
CA GLY A 161 -5.91 17.44 -7.38
C GLY A 161 -5.66 18.75 -8.14
N GLY A 162 -6.63 19.68 -8.17
CA GLY A 162 -6.51 20.92 -8.96
C GLY A 162 -7.33 22.07 -8.40
N ASN A 163 -7.50 23.12 -9.23
CA ASN A 163 -8.31 24.28 -8.86
C ASN A 163 -9.75 23.86 -8.56
N THR A 164 -10.29 24.32 -7.44
CA THR A 164 -11.61 23.91 -6.97
C THR A 164 -12.46 25.13 -6.65
N THR A 165 -13.71 25.09 -7.11
CA THR A 165 -14.70 26.13 -6.83
C THR A 165 -15.96 25.47 -6.29
N PHE A 166 -16.45 25.95 -5.14
CA PHE A 166 -17.74 25.52 -4.60
C PHE A 166 -18.84 26.52 -4.97
N SER A 167 -19.53 26.26 -6.08
CA SER A 167 -20.62 27.11 -6.58
C SER A 167 -21.92 26.94 -5.80
N ASN A 168 -22.18 25.74 -5.27
CA ASN A 168 -23.36 25.41 -4.46
C ASN A 168 -22.98 25.24 -2.99
N LYS A 169 -23.97 25.26 -2.09
CA LYS A 169 -23.76 24.94 -0.67
C LYS A 169 -23.32 23.50 -0.49
N LEU A 170 -22.23 23.34 0.26
CA LEU A 170 -21.56 22.14 0.74
C LEU A 170 -21.44 22.29 2.26
N THR A 171 -21.72 21.20 2.95
CA THR A 171 -21.52 21.10 4.38
C THR A 171 -20.70 19.84 4.62
N LEU A 172 -19.48 20.04 5.10
CA LEU A 172 -18.55 18.98 5.46
C LEU A 172 -18.60 18.83 6.98
N ASN A 173 -19.23 17.74 7.43
CA ASN A 173 -19.38 17.42 8.84
C ASN A 173 -18.22 16.50 9.28
N GLY A 174 -17.72 16.75 10.49
CA GLY A 174 -16.85 15.82 11.19
C GLY A 174 -17.62 14.63 11.75
N PHE A 175 -16.90 13.57 12.09
CA PHE A 175 -17.43 12.43 12.83
C PHE A 175 -17.51 12.76 14.33
N ASP A 176 -16.46 13.35 14.88
CA ASP A 176 -16.42 13.86 16.27
C ASP A 176 -15.71 15.22 16.34
N GLY A 177 -16.49 16.29 16.24
CA GLY A 177 -15.99 17.66 16.22
C GLY A 177 -15.47 18.10 14.86
N SER A 178 -14.29 18.74 14.84
CA SER A 178 -13.69 19.35 13.64
C SER A 178 -12.61 18.48 13.02
N ASP A 179 -12.95 17.24 12.67
CA ASP A 179 -12.02 16.22 12.14
C ASP A 179 -12.18 15.96 10.63
N ALA A 180 -13.00 16.74 9.93
CA ALA A 180 -13.18 16.64 8.48
C ALA A 180 -12.31 17.65 7.73
N ASP A 181 -10.99 17.41 7.73
CA ASP A 181 -10.03 18.25 7.01
C ASP A 181 -10.25 18.14 5.49
N ALA A 182 -9.85 19.17 4.74
CA ALA A 182 -9.92 19.16 3.29
C ALA A 182 -8.63 19.68 2.67
N TYR A 183 -8.20 19.02 1.60
CA TYR A 183 -6.91 19.23 0.96
C TYR A 183 -7.09 19.55 -0.54
N PHE A 184 -6.44 20.61 -0.99
CA PHE A 184 -6.55 21.10 -2.36
C PHE A 184 -5.15 21.39 -2.91
N ASN A 185 -4.78 20.71 -3.99
CA ASN A 185 -3.49 20.91 -4.66
C ASN A 185 -3.46 22.17 -5.55
N GLY A 186 -4.61 22.76 -5.86
CA GLY A 186 -4.73 24.00 -6.63
C GLY A 186 -5.24 25.18 -5.83
N ASN A 187 -5.71 26.23 -6.52
CA ASN A 187 -6.40 27.35 -5.89
C ASN A 187 -7.80 26.92 -5.43
N LEU A 188 -8.26 27.48 -4.31
CA LEU A 188 -9.60 27.24 -3.78
C LEU A 188 -10.44 28.53 -3.81
N SER A 189 -11.61 28.47 -4.45
CA SER A 189 -12.58 29.56 -4.49
C SER A 189 -13.87 29.15 -3.78
N ILE A 190 -14.18 29.83 -2.69
CA ILE A 190 -15.39 29.64 -1.89
C ILE A 190 -16.35 30.80 -2.18
N THR A 191 -17.28 30.55 -3.11
CA THR A 191 -18.22 31.55 -3.63
C THR A 191 -19.65 31.39 -3.16
N ASN A 192 -19.91 30.54 -2.16
CA ASN A 192 -21.24 30.35 -1.55
C ASN A 192 -21.07 30.09 -0.04
N ASN A 193 -22.14 29.86 0.71
CA ASN A 193 -22.13 29.69 2.17
C ASN A 193 -21.78 28.25 2.55
N GLN A 194 -20.48 27.94 2.59
CA GLN A 194 -19.96 26.61 2.94
C GLN A 194 -19.77 26.46 4.45
N SER A 195 -19.83 25.23 4.94
CA SER A 195 -19.43 24.92 6.32
C SER A 195 -18.45 23.75 6.30
N PHE A 196 -17.26 23.95 6.86
CA PHE A 196 -16.22 22.94 7.00
C PHE A 196 -15.95 22.69 8.49
N SER A 197 -16.24 21.48 8.96
CA SER A 197 -15.94 21.05 10.33
C SER A 197 -14.55 20.42 10.38
N GLY A 198 -13.53 21.22 10.08
CA GLY A 198 -12.15 20.78 9.95
C GLY A 198 -11.24 21.84 9.35
N SER A 199 -9.96 21.50 9.21
CA SER A 199 -8.95 22.39 8.65
C SER A 199 -8.92 22.34 7.13
N LEU A 200 -8.58 23.47 6.50
CA LEU A 200 -8.41 23.58 5.05
C LEU A 200 -6.93 23.75 4.72
N TYR A 201 -6.39 22.84 3.90
CA TYR A 201 -5.02 22.88 3.42
C TYR A 201 -5.02 23.10 1.90
N VAL A 202 -4.41 24.19 1.45
CA VAL A 202 -4.47 24.64 0.05
C VAL A 202 -3.05 24.92 -0.45
N GLN A 203 -2.58 24.16 -1.43
CA GLN A 203 -1.26 24.36 -2.05
C GLN A 203 -1.23 25.56 -3.02
N GLY A 204 -2.39 26.15 -3.33
CA GLY A 204 -2.53 27.41 -4.05
C GLY A 204 -2.87 28.60 -3.16
N SER A 205 -3.61 29.55 -3.72
CA SER A 205 -4.28 30.64 -2.97
C SER A 205 -5.73 30.25 -2.65
N ILE A 206 -6.27 30.81 -1.57
CA ILE A 206 -7.70 30.70 -1.24
C ILE A 206 -8.40 32.06 -1.32
N SER A 207 -9.62 32.05 -1.85
CA SER A 207 -10.54 33.20 -1.87
C SER A 207 -11.89 32.83 -1.27
N ILE A 208 -12.33 33.58 -0.25
CA ILE A 208 -13.63 33.39 0.42
C ILE A 208 -14.45 34.66 0.20
N SER A 209 -15.51 34.57 -0.60
CA SER A 209 -16.33 35.74 -0.97
C SER A 209 -17.73 35.76 -0.35
N ASN A 210 -18.16 34.67 0.30
CA ASN A 210 -19.47 34.53 0.94
C ASN A 210 -19.36 34.06 2.40
N SER A 211 -20.49 34.02 3.11
CA SER A 211 -20.59 33.70 4.55
C SER A 211 -20.32 32.21 4.82
N SER A 212 -19.07 31.79 4.60
CA SER A 212 -18.61 30.43 4.90
C SER A 212 -18.03 30.32 6.29
N LEU A 213 -18.18 29.16 6.91
CA LEU A 213 -17.59 28.82 8.20
C LEU A 213 -16.51 27.76 8.00
N ILE A 214 -15.32 28.01 8.54
CA ILE A 214 -14.22 27.07 8.64
C ILE A 214 -13.96 26.87 10.12
N ASP A 215 -14.38 25.73 10.65
CA ASP A 215 -14.27 25.39 12.07
C ASP A 215 -12.94 24.68 12.35
N GLY A 216 -11.84 25.31 11.93
CA GLY A 216 -10.50 24.74 12.01
C GLY A 216 -9.45 25.73 11.50
N THR A 217 -8.26 25.23 11.20
CA THR A 217 -7.15 26.04 10.66
C THR A 217 -7.31 26.23 9.16
N LEU A 218 -7.04 27.43 8.66
CA LEU A 218 -6.94 27.72 7.24
C LEU A 218 -5.47 27.91 6.83
N TRP A 219 -4.92 27.03 5.99
CA TRP A 219 -3.52 27.11 5.57
C TRP A 219 -3.41 27.14 4.05
N ALA A 220 -2.89 28.24 3.50
CA ALA A 220 -2.56 28.38 2.09
C ALA A 220 -1.04 28.49 1.88
N LEU A 221 -0.53 27.88 0.81
CA LEU A 221 0.85 28.07 0.39
C LEU A 221 1.06 29.51 -0.12
N ASN A 222 0.11 29.99 -0.94
CA ASN A 222 0.16 31.34 -1.50
C ASN A 222 -0.57 32.32 -0.58
N GLY A 223 -1.57 33.05 -1.09
CA GLY A 223 -2.30 34.07 -0.33
C GLY A 223 -3.67 33.64 0.13
N ILE A 224 -4.15 34.26 1.21
CA ILE A 224 -5.51 34.13 1.72
C ILE A 224 -6.25 35.44 1.45
N THR A 225 -7.37 35.39 0.74
CA THR A 225 -8.29 36.53 0.58
C THR A 225 -9.65 36.19 1.18
N MET A 226 -10.10 36.94 2.17
CA MET A 226 -11.40 36.78 2.82
C MET A 226 -12.20 38.07 2.71
N ASN A 227 -13.21 38.11 1.85
CA ASN A 227 -14.15 39.24 1.79
C ASN A 227 -15.35 39.04 2.74
N GLN A 228 -15.67 37.78 3.03
CA GLN A 228 -16.67 37.34 4.00
C GLN A 228 -16.22 36.03 4.66
N GLY A 229 -17.01 35.54 5.62
CA GLY A 229 -16.81 34.24 6.25
C GLY A 229 -16.04 34.30 7.57
N VAL A 230 -15.97 33.16 8.23
CA VAL A 230 -15.41 33.01 9.57
C VAL A 230 -14.44 31.84 9.57
N VAL A 231 -13.25 32.07 10.11
CA VAL A 231 -12.30 31.02 10.47
C VAL A 231 -12.23 30.97 11.99
N ASN A 232 -12.67 29.87 12.61
CA ASN A 232 -12.65 29.71 14.07
C ASN A 232 -11.27 29.34 14.63
N GLY A 233 -10.33 28.93 13.76
CA GLY A 233 -8.94 28.67 14.12
C GLY A 233 -7.97 29.72 13.57
N ASP A 234 -6.73 29.29 13.39
CA ASP A 234 -5.65 30.10 12.83
C ASP A 234 -5.71 30.18 11.30
N ALA A 235 -5.08 31.20 10.74
CA ALA A 235 -4.84 31.35 9.31
C ALA A 235 -3.36 31.51 8.98
N TYR A 236 -2.86 30.69 8.06
CA TYR A 236 -1.46 30.64 7.65
C TYR A 236 -1.30 30.87 6.15
N SER A 237 -0.46 31.83 5.77
CA SER A 237 -0.10 32.14 4.38
C SER A 237 1.42 32.03 4.23
N THR A 238 1.87 30.98 3.55
CA THR A 238 3.27 30.55 3.60
C THR A 238 4.22 31.42 2.77
N THR A 239 3.77 31.90 1.61
CA THR A 239 4.62 32.66 0.66
C THR A 239 4.10 34.07 0.37
N ALA A 240 2.82 34.36 0.67
CA ALA A 240 2.20 35.65 0.39
C ALA A 240 1.53 36.26 1.64
N GLY A 241 0.55 37.14 1.41
CA GLY A 241 -0.19 37.85 2.45
C GLY A 241 -1.58 37.28 2.74
N ILE A 242 -2.15 37.71 3.87
CA ILE A 242 -3.55 37.49 4.26
C ILE A 242 -4.27 38.83 4.12
N SER A 243 -5.32 38.88 3.29
CA SER A 243 -6.20 40.03 3.11
C SER A 243 -7.59 39.71 3.62
N ILE A 244 -8.07 40.47 4.60
CA ILE A 244 -9.37 40.26 5.26
C ILE A 244 -10.20 41.53 5.04
N SER A 245 -11.48 41.43 4.71
CA SER A 245 -12.38 42.59 4.60
C SER A 245 -13.58 42.38 5.52
N ASN A 246 -14.07 43.43 6.16
CA ASN A 246 -15.31 43.38 6.94
C ASN A 246 -16.48 42.92 6.03
N PRO A 247 -17.25 41.86 6.38
CA PRO A 247 -17.41 41.24 7.70
C PRO A 247 -16.65 39.94 7.96
N ALA A 248 -15.64 39.60 7.17
CA ALA A 248 -14.82 38.42 7.44
C ALA A 248 -14.06 38.52 8.78
N VAL A 249 -13.96 37.41 9.52
CA VAL A 249 -13.26 37.34 10.82
C VAL A 249 -12.40 36.08 10.92
N ILE A 250 -11.23 36.21 11.54
CA ILE A 250 -10.36 35.10 11.95
C ILE A 250 -10.27 35.13 13.47
N TYR A 251 -10.72 34.08 14.14
CA TYR A 251 -10.74 34.04 15.60
C TYR A 251 -9.38 33.67 16.22
N GLY A 252 -8.58 32.85 15.53
CA GLY A 252 -7.22 32.51 15.94
C GLY A 252 -6.16 33.50 15.46
N ASP A 253 -4.92 33.01 15.36
CA ASP A 253 -3.77 33.77 14.88
C ASP A 253 -3.76 33.87 13.34
N ALA A 254 -3.33 35.00 12.80
CA ALA A 254 -3.05 35.17 11.38
C ALA A 254 -1.54 35.36 11.16
N LYS A 255 -0.88 34.41 10.49
CA LYS A 255 0.56 34.48 10.17
C LYS A 255 0.79 34.47 8.66
N ALA A 256 1.55 35.44 8.17
CA ALA A 256 1.81 35.59 6.75
C ALA A 256 3.26 35.96 6.47
N LYS A 257 3.79 35.49 5.33
CA LYS A 257 5.14 35.82 4.87
C LYS A 257 5.32 37.29 4.53
N THR A 258 4.27 37.95 4.06
CA THR A 258 4.34 39.38 3.69
C THR A 258 3.45 40.21 4.61
N THR A 259 2.17 40.35 4.30
CA THR A 259 1.25 41.25 5.00
C THR A 259 0.09 40.49 5.63
N VAL A 260 -0.44 41.04 6.73
CA VAL A 260 -1.76 40.69 7.26
C VAL A 260 -2.56 41.99 7.26
N ALA A 261 -3.47 42.15 6.29
CA ALA A 261 -4.26 43.36 6.13
C ALA A 261 -5.54 43.31 6.98
N ASN A 262 -5.99 44.48 7.43
CA ASN A 262 -7.20 44.66 8.27
C ASN A 262 -7.18 43.79 9.54
N THR A 263 -6.10 43.92 10.31
CA THR A 263 -5.84 43.18 11.55
C THR A 263 -6.93 43.31 12.62
N SER A 264 -7.83 44.31 12.54
CA SER A 264 -9.01 44.43 13.41
C SER A 264 -10.00 43.27 13.29
N GLN A 265 -9.93 42.54 12.17
CA GLN A 265 -10.72 41.33 11.91
C GLN A 265 -10.04 40.04 12.40
N VAL A 266 -8.81 40.12 12.90
CA VAL A 266 -8.11 39.02 13.57
C VAL A 266 -8.34 39.17 15.07
N LYS A 267 -8.89 38.15 15.72
CA LYS A 267 -9.15 38.18 17.18
C LYS A 267 -8.01 37.57 17.99
N GLY A 268 -7.17 36.73 17.38
CA GLY A 268 -5.88 36.31 17.94
C GLY A 268 -4.75 37.27 17.58
N GLY A 269 -3.53 36.74 17.47
CA GLY A 269 -2.33 37.49 17.09
C GLY A 269 -2.19 37.67 15.57
N SER A 270 -1.69 38.84 15.15
CA SER A 270 -1.39 39.12 13.75
C SER A 270 0.12 39.23 13.54
N TYR A 271 0.68 38.34 12.73
CA TYR A 271 2.12 38.19 12.50
C TYR A 271 2.47 38.35 11.00
N PRO A 272 2.57 39.59 10.49
CA PRO A 272 3.08 39.86 9.15
C PRO A 272 4.61 39.65 9.09
N ASN A 273 5.15 39.51 7.88
CA ASN A 273 6.59 39.30 7.62
C ASN A 273 7.20 38.12 8.40
N THR A 274 6.42 37.05 8.59
CA THR A 274 6.86 35.89 9.36
C THR A 274 7.63 34.93 8.45
N ASP A 275 8.89 34.66 8.82
CA ASP A 275 9.73 33.68 8.15
C ASP A 275 9.53 32.27 8.74
N GLY A 276 9.87 31.24 7.97
CA GLY A 276 9.86 29.84 8.44
C GLY A 276 8.48 29.23 8.64
N ILE A 277 7.41 29.83 8.09
CA ILE A 277 6.11 29.17 7.99
C ILE A 277 6.30 27.92 7.13
N ALA A 278 5.89 26.75 7.63
CA ALA A 278 5.96 25.52 6.85
C ALA A 278 4.98 25.56 5.68
N ASN A 279 5.20 24.72 4.66
CA ASN A 279 4.20 24.54 3.61
C ASN A 279 2.98 23.77 4.17
N PRO A 280 1.79 23.97 3.58
CA PRO A 280 0.64 23.11 3.90
C PRO A 280 0.99 21.63 3.67
N PRO A 281 0.50 20.71 4.53
CA PRO A 281 0.72 19.27 4.41
C PRO A 281 0.17 18.66 3.12
#